data_AF-A0A7H4N834-F1
#
_entry.id   AF-A0A7H4N834-F1
#
_cell.length_a   1.000
_cell.length_b   1.000
_cell.length_c   1.000
_cell.angle_alpha   90.00
_cell.angle_beta   90.00
_cell.angle_gamma   90.00
#
_symmetry.space_group_name_H-M   'P 1'
#
loop_
_entity.id
_entity.type
_entity.pdbx_description
1 polymer ?
#
loop_
_entity_poly.entity_id
_entity_poly.type
_entity_poly.pdbx_seq_one_letter_code
_entity_poly.pdbx_strand_id
1 'polypeptide(L)' 'MVSLPVVWQMADIIMALMAITNLTAILLLSPTVRIIASDYLRQRKLGQRPEFDVTRYPEIHQQLVPGTWDNLPRE' A
#
# COMPACT_ATOMS: atom_id res chain seq x y z
N MET A 1 -11.07 28.30 31.44
CA MET A 1 -11.60 26.98 31.06
C MET A 1 -11.83 27.00 29.56
N VAL A 2 -11.12 26.17 28.78
CA VAL A 2 -11.38 26.04 27.34
C VAL A 2 -12.74 25.38 27.17
N SER A 3 -13.59 25.89 26.28
CA SER A 3 -14.94 25.37 26.09
C SER A 3 -14.90 24.05 25.29
N LEU A 4 -15.75 23.09 25.67
CA LEU A 4 -15.86 21.78 25.02
C LEU A 4 -15.99 21.86 23.49
N PRO A 5 -16.76 22.80 22.89
CA PRO A 5 -16.88 22.92 21.44
C PRO A 5 -15.56 23.23 20.72
N VAL A 6 -14.65 23.98 21.35
CA VAL A 6 -13.35 24.31 20.75
C VAL A 6 -12.48 23.05 20.64
N VAL A 7 -12.50 22.18 21.66
CA VAL A 7 -11.72 20.93 21.64
C VAL A 7 -12.20 19.99 20.54
N TRP A 8 -13.52 19.89 20.34
CA TRP A 8 -14.09 19.07 19.27
C TRP A 8 -13.74 19.60 17.88
N GLN A 9 -13.82 20.92 17.66
CA GLN A 9 -13.40 21.54 16.41
C GLN A 9 -11.92 21.28 16.11
N MET A 10 -11.05 21.31 17.12
CA MET A 10 -9.64 20.97 16.95
C MET A 10 -9.44 19.48 16.62
N ALA A 11 -10.21 18.59 17.23
CA ALA A 11 -10.18 17.16 16.91
C ALA A 11 -10.61 16.90 15.46
N ASP A 12 -11.64 17.58 14.96
CA ASP A 12 -12.11 17.46 13.58
C ASP A 12 -11.01 17.90 12.58
N ILE A 13 -10.28 18.98 12.88
CA ILE A 13 -9.16 19.44 12.06
C ILE A 13 -8.04 18.39 12.03
N ILE A 14 -7.68 17.83 13.20
CA ILE A 14 -6.65 16.77 13.28
C ILE A 14 -7.09 15.53 12.50
N MET A 15 -8.37 15.16 12.58
CA MET A 15 -8.93 14.04 11.83
C MET A 15 -8.88 14.29 10.32
N ALA A 16 -9.22 15.50 9.87
CA ALA A 16 -9.11 15.89 8.46
C ALA A 16 -7.66 15.83 7.96
N LEU A 17 -6.70 16.33 8.74
CA LEU A 17 -5.27 16.28 8.38
C LEU A 17 -4.74 14.85 8.30
N MET A 18 -5.13 13.99 9.24
CA MET A 18 -4.79 12.57 9.22
C MET A 18 -5.38 11.87 7.98
N ALA A 19 -6.63 12.15 7.67
CA ALA A 19 -7.30 11.59 6.49
C ALA A 19 -6.62 12.01 5.20
N ILE A 20 -6.26 13.30 5.06
CA ILE A 20 -5.52 13.81 3.90
C ILE A 20 -4.18 13.08 3.77
N THR A 21 -3.42 12.96 4.87
CA THR A 21 -2.11 12.29 4.87
C THR A 21 -2.21 10.84 4.39
N ASN A 22 -3.17 10.08 4.93
CA ASN A 22 -3.40 8.70 4.52
C ASN A 22 -3.88 8.59 3.06
N LEU A 23 -4.77 9.48 2.62
CA LEU A 23 -5.24 9.50 1.24
C LEU A 23 -4.09 9.79 0.27
N THR A 24 -3.22 10.75 0.60
CA THR A 24 -2.02 11.05 -0.18
C THR A 24 -1.09 9.83 -0.25
N ALA A 25 -0.86 9.13 0.86
CA ALA A 25 -0.06 7.90 0.86
C ALA A 25 -0.66 6.82 -0.07
N ILE A 26 -1.98 6.61 -0.04
CA ILE A 26 -2.67 5.68 -0.94
C ILE A 26 -2.49 6.09 -2.41
N LEU A 27 -2.59 7.38 -2.72
CA LEU A 27 -2.38 7.89 -4.08
C LEU A 27 -0.94 7.67 -4.57
N LEU A 28 0.05 7.91 -3.71
CA LEU A 28 1.46 7.66 -4.02
C LEU A 28 1.77 6.16 -4.24
N LEU A 29 1.07 5.27 -3.53
CA LEU A 29 1.20 3.81 -3.68
C LEU A 29 0.40 3.24 -4.87
N SER A 30 -0.52 4.02 -5.45
CA SER A 30 -1.38 3.59 -6.57
C SER A 30 -0.66 2.91 -7.74
N PRO A 31 0.50 3.39 -8.26
CA PRO A 31 1.20 2.71 -9.35
C PRO A 31 1.64 1.30 -8.97
N THR A 32 2.25 1.12 -7.79
CA THR A 32 2.70 -0.18 -7.29
C THR A 32 1.53 -1.14 -7.10
N VAL A 33 0.44 -0.68 -6.49
CA VAL A 33 -0.77 -1.49 -6.29
C VAL A 33 -1.37 -1.93 -7.62
N ARG A 34 -1.40 -1.07 -8.65
CA ARG A 34 -1.93 -1.43 -9.97
C ARG A 34 -1.12 -2.56 -10.62
N ILE A 35 0.22 -2.52 -10.52
CA ILE A 35 1.10 -3.56 -11.08
C ILE A 35 0.81 -4.90 -10.40
N ILE A 36 0.86 -4.94 -9.06
CA ILE A 36 0.66 -6.15 -8.28
C ILE A 36 -0.76 -6.71 -8.46
N ALA A 37 -1.78 -5.83 -8.45
CA ALA A 37 -3.17 -6.26 -8.62
C ALA A 37 -3.44 -6.81 -10.02
N SER A 38 -2.87 -6.20 -11.06
CA SER A 38 -2.98 -6.70 -12.44
C SER A 38 -2.36 -8.09 -12.57
N ASP A 39 -1.18 -8.30 -11.98
CA ASP A 39 -0.50 -9.59 -12.00
C ASP A 39 -1.28 -10.66 -11.22
N TYR A 40 -1.74 -10.34 -10.02
CA TYR A 40 -2.62 -11.23 -9.24
C TYR A 40 -3.85 -11.66 -10.05
N LEU A 41 -4.54 -10.70 -10.69
CA LEU A 41 -5.71 -10.99 -11.50
C LEU A 41 -5.37 -11.83 -12.74
N ARG A 42 -4.22 -11.59 -13.37
CA ARG A 42 -3.71 -12.38 -14.49
C ARG A 42 -3.45 -13.83 -14.06
N GLN A 43 -2.72 -14.04 -12.97
CA GLN A 43 -2.43 -15.38 -12.46
C GLN A 43 -3.71 -16.14 -12.10
N ARG A 44 -4.65 -15.45 -11.44
CA ARG A 44 -5.98 -16.01 -11.11
C ARG A 44 -6.77 -16.39 -12.37
N LYS A 45 -6.73 -15.58 -13.43
CA LYS A 45 -7.38 -15.88 -14.72
C LYS A 45 -6.77 -17.10 -15.41
N LEU A 46 -5.48 -17.36 -15.19
CA LEU A 46 -4.77 -18.53 -15.72
C LEU A 46 -5.01 -19.80 -14.90
N GLY A 47 -5.82 -19.73 -13.83
CA GLY A 47 -6.07 -20.87 -12.93
C GLY A 47 -4.86 -21.25 -12.07
N GLN A 48 -3.82 -20.42 -12.04
CA GLN A 48 -2.63 -20.63 -11.22
C GLN A 48 -2.88 -20.11 -9.80
N ARG A 49 -2.14 -20.66 -8.83
CA ARG A 49 -2.09 -20.10 -7.49
C ARG A 49 -1.35 -18.76 -7.56
N PRO A 50 -1.99 -17.63 -7.19
CA PRO A 50 -1.32 -16.34 -7.29
C PRO A 50 -0.13 -16.25 -6.34
N GLU A 51 1.06 -16.07 -6.88
CA GLU A 51 2.30 -15.90 -6.13
C GLU A 51 3.04 -14.66 -6.60
N PHE A 52 3.45 -13.82 -5.65
CA PHE A 52 4.20 -12.62 -5.94
C PHE A 52 5.68 -12.96 -6.10
N ASP A 53 6.19 -12.81 -7.32
CA ASP A 53 7.60 -12.97 -7.66
C ASP A 53 8.25 -11.60 -7.84
N VAL A 54 9.02 -11.18 -6.84
CA VAL A 54 9.68 -9.88 -6.80
C VAL A 54 10.73 -9.71 -7.91
N THR A 55 11.29 -10.81 -8.42
CA THR A 55 12.32 -10.77 -9.48
C THR A 55 11.76 -10.29 -10.82
N ARG A 56 10.44 -10.38 -11.01
CA ARG A 56 9.73 -9.90 -12.21
C ARG A 56 9.47 -8.40 -12.20
N TYR A 57 9.67 -7.74 -11.05
CA TYR A 57 9.35 -6.32 -10.83
C TYR A 57 10.57 -5.58 -10.23
N PRO A 58 11.64 -5.35 -11.01
CA PRO A 58 12.86 -4.73 -10.51
C PRO A 58 12.63 -3.32 -9.92
N GLU A 59 11.62 -2.60 -10.39
CA GLU A 59 11.21 -1.30 -9.86
C GLU A 59 10.59 -1.39 -8.46
N ILE A 60 9.90 -2.48 -8.15
CA ILE A 60 9.33 -2.74 -6.81
C ILE A 60 10.44 -3.30 -5.91
N HIS A 61 11.28 -4.21 -6.43
CA HIS A 61 12.39 -4.80 -5.69
C HIS A 61 13.34 -3.75 -5.10
N GLN A 62 13.67 -2.70 -5.86
CA GLN A 62 14.55 -1.62 -5.38
C GLN A 62 13.97 -0.81 -4.21
N GLN A 63 12.65 -0.81 -4.04
CA GLN A 63 11.97 -0.11 -2.96
C GLN A 63 11.82 -0.96 -1.70
N LEU A 64 12.07 -2.27 -1.79
CA LEU A 64 11.94 -3.18 -0.66
C LEU A 64 13.17 -3.12 0.24
N VAL A 65 12.95 -3.28 1.53
CA VAL A 65 14.05 -3.49 2.48
C VAL A 65 14.70 -4.85 2.15
N PRO A 66 16.04 -4.93 2.09
CA PRO A 66 16.74 -6.20 1.85
C PRO A 66 16.26 -7.28 2.83
N GLY A 67 15.97 -8.49 2.35
CA GLY A 67 15.47 -9.58 3.19
C GLY A 67 13.95 -9.68 3.33
N THR A 68 13.17 -8.73 2.82
CA THR A 68 11.70 -8.74 3.03
C THR A 68 10.99 -9.83 2.21
N TRP A 69 11.45 -10.11 0.98
CA TRP A 69 10.81 -11.05 0.04
C TRP A 69 11.80 -12.01 -0.64
N ASP A 70 12.92 -12.29 0.01
CA ASP A 70 14.03 -13.07 -0.56
C ASP A 70 13.77 -14.58 -0.56
N ASN A 71 12.75 -15.05 0.17
CA ASN A 71 12.39 -16.47 0.29
C ASN A 71 11.32 -16.87 -0.73
N LEU A 72 11.62 -16.76 -2.03
CA LEU A 72 10.75 -17.34 -3.04
C LEU A 72 10.73 -18.88 -2.86
N PRO A 73 9.55 -19.53 -2.79
CA PRO A 73 9.46 -20.98 -2.86
C PRO A 73 10.06 -21.41 -4.21
N ARG A 74 11.27 -21.95 -4.18
CA ARG A 74 11.88 -22.58 -5.35
C ARG A 74 11.38 -24.01 -5.39
N GLU A 75 10.45 -24.30 -6.30
CA GLU A 75 10.15 -25.68 -6.73
C GLU A 75 11.35 -26.28 -7.47
#